data_AF-A0A1G6MY16-F1
#
_entry.id   AF-A0A1G6MY16-F1
#
_cell.length_a   1.000
_cell.length_b   1.000
_cell.length_c   1.000
_cell.angle_alpha   90.00
_cell.angle_beta   90.00
_cell.angle_gamma   90.00
#
_symmetry.space_group_name_H-M   'P 1'
#
loop_
_entity.id
_entity.type
_entity.pdbx_description
1 polymer ?
#
loop_
_entity_poly.entity_id
_entity_poly.type
_entity_poly.pdbx_seq_one_letter_code
_entity_poly.pdbx_strand_id
1 'polypeptide(L)'
;MTNDTTTTPDSTPAEAIPGQAAEPGRTARQITLPEDRYATELAFLAAHDTGPRPPGWLLTPRAVVTFVMGSAGDALSLPKGARPAAGVPRRLVIEQKFVGERALVERCVVTLAGERGLLLVGEPGTAKSMLSELLSAAVCGTSALTV
;
A
#
# COMPACT_ATOMS: atom_id res chain seq x y z
N MET A 1 -71.67 -16.09 -17.17
CA MET A 1 -71.04 -17.20 -17.93
C MET A 1 -69.70 -16.69 -18.43
N THR A 2 -68.68 -17.48 -18.15
CA THR A 2 -67.25 -17.30 -18.43
C THR A 2 -66.96 -16.91 -19.87
N ASN A 3 -65.92 -16.11 -20.10
CA ASN A 3 -64.77 -16.58 -20.87
C ASN A 3 -63.53 -15.74 -20.60
N ASP A 4 -62.53 -16.47 -20.14
CA ASP A 4 -61.12 -16.15 -19.99
C ASP A 4 -60.45 -16.33 -21.37
N THR A 5 -59.64 -15.37 -21.82
CA THR A 5 -58.64 -15.58 -22.88
C THR A 5 -57.53 -14.53 -22.73
N THR A 6 -56.51 -14.91 -21.96
CA THR A 6 -55.07 -14.75 -22.24
C THR A 6 -54.69 -13.88 -23.45
N THR A 7 -54.03 -12.74 -23.18
CA THR A 7 -53.10 -12.08 -24.10
C THR A 7 -51.78 -11.85 -23.37
N THR A 8 -50.71 -12.42 -23.90
CA THR A 8 -49.28 -12.09 -23.70
C THR A 8 -48.69 -12.09 -25.12
N PRO A 9 -47.56 -11.44 -25.46
CA PRO A 9 -46.61 -10.64 -24.67
C PRO A 9 -46.38 -9.22 -25.26
N ASP A 10 -45.73 -8.31 -24.52
CA ASP A 10 -44.61 -7.58 -25.14
C ASP A 10 -43.63 -7.09 -24.08
N SER A 11 -42.37 -7.31 -24.38
CA SER A 11 -41.19 -7.10 -23.57
C SER A 11 -40.49 -5.86 -24.07
N THR A 12 -40.60 -4.76 -23.33
CA THR A 12 -39.71 -3.61 -23.50
C THR A 12 -38.63 -3.65 -22.43
N PRO A 13 -37.37 -3.91 -22.78
CA PRO A 13 -36.27 -3.84 -21.85
C PRO A 13 -36.02 -2.39 -21.44
N ALA A 14 -35.88 -2.17 -20.14
CA ALA A 14 -35.44 -0.92 -19.57
C ALA A 14 -34.08 -0.52 -20.15
N GLU A 15 -34.03 0.70 -20.66
CA GLU A 15 -32.92 1.38 -21.29
C GLU A 15 -31.64 1.27 -20.45
N ALA A 16 -30.62 0.63 -21.02
CA ALA A 16 -29.31 0.49 -20.41
C ALA A 16 -28.61 1.86 -20.37
N ILE A 17 -28.12 2.26 -19.20
CA ILE A 17 -27.19 3.39 -19.07
C ILE A 17 -25.85 2.97 -19.71
N PRO A 18 -25.36 3.63 -20.78
CA PRO A 18 -24.07 3.31 -21.36
C PRO A 18 -22.99 4.04 -20.56
N GLY A 19 -22.12 3.31 -19.85
CA GLY A 19 -20.93 3.95 -19.26
C GLY A 19 -20.24 3.30 -18.07
N GLN A 20 -20.47 2.03 -17.74
CA GLN A 20 -19.58 1.31 -16.82
C GLN A 20 -19.18 -0.04 -17.42
N ALA A 21 -18.19 0.01 -18.30
CA ALA A 21 -17.34 -1.15 -18.50
C ALA A 21 -16.62 -1.43 -17.17
N ALA A 22 -17.10 -2.43 -16.45
CA ALA A 22 -16.43 -2.92 -15.25
C ALA A 22 -15.11 -3.55 -15.67
N GLU A 23 -13.99 -2.93 -15.28
CA GLU A 23 -12.66 -3.54 -15.33
C GLU A 23 -12.67 -4.85 -14.52
N PRO A 24 -12.36 -6.01 -15.12
CA PRO A 24 -12.40 -7.28 -14.40
C PRO A 24 -11.20 -7.41 -13.45
N GLY A 25 -11.45 -7.42 -12.14
CA GLY A 25 -10.43 -7.84 -11.15
C GLY A 25 -10.43 -7.14 -9.77
N ARG A 26 -11.26 -6.12 -9.52
CA ARG A 26 -11.27 -5.46 -8.21
C ARG A 26 -12.12 -6.24 -7.20
N THR A 27 -11.53 -7.25 -6.56
CA THR A 27 -12.11 -7.91 -5.37
C THR A 27 -12.50 -6.85 -4.35
N ALA A 28 -13.74 -6.87 -3.87
CA ALA A 28 -14.23 -5.94 -2.84
C ALA A 28 -13.42 -6.15 -1.54
N ARG A 29 -12.45 -5.27 -1.29
CA ARG A 29 -11.64 -5.26 -0.06
C ARG A 29 -12.17 -4.19 0.88
N GLN A 30 -12.28 -4.52 2.17
CA GLN A 30 -12.70 -3.55 3.19
C GLN A 30 -11.69 -2.42 3.40
N ILE A 31 -10.41 -2.69 3.17
CA ILE A 31 -9.30 -1.73 3.33
C ILE A 31 -8.43 -1.82 2.07
N THR A 32 -8.01 -0.67 1.54
CA THR A 32 -6.99 -0.59 0.50
C THR A 32 -5.64 -1.00 1.09
N LEU A 33 -4.96 -1.95 0.45
CA LEU A 33 -3.67 -2.44 0.95
C LEU A 33 -2.61 -1.33 0.94
N PRO A 34 -1.63 -1.34 1.86
CA PRO A 34 -0.58 -0.32 1.90
C PRO A 34 0.23 -0.20 0.61
N GLU A 35 0.54 -1.31 -0.06
CA GLU A 35 1.26 -1.31 -1.34
C GLU A 35 0.48 -0.59 -2.44
N ASP A 36 -0.85 -0.67 -2.43
CA ASP A 36 -1.73 0.03 -3.37
C ASP A 36 -1.87 1.51 -2.97
N ARG A 37 -2.12 1.76 -1.68
CA ARG A 37 -2.37 3.11 -1.14
C ARG A 37 -1.14 4.02 -1.25
N TYR A 38 0.05 3.47 -1.02
CA TYR A 38 1.29 4.21 -0.95
C TYR A 38 2.27 3.86 -2.08
N ALA A 39 1.75 3.32 -3.19
CA ALA A 39 2.54 2.91 -4.36
C ALA A 39 3.53 4.00 -4.83
N THR A 40 3.06 5.25 -4.92
CA THR A 40 3.88 6.39 -5.33
C THR A 40 5.03 6.65 -4.37
N GLU A 41 4.79 6.61 -3.06
CA GLU A 41 5.83 6.84 -2.04
C GLU A 41 6.85 5.71 -2.02
N LEU A 42 6.39 4.46 -2.13
CA LEU A 42 7.26 3.28 -2.20
C LEU A 42 8.16 3.32 -3.45
N ALA A 43 7.58 3.59 -4.62
CA ALA A 43 8.33 3.72 -5.86
C ALA A 43 9.30 4.92 -5.82
N PHE A 44 8.89 6.03 -5.21
CA PHE A 44 9.75 7.19 -4.99
C PHE A 44 10.95 6.81 -4.12
N LEU A 45 10.71 6.18 -2.96
CA LEU A 45 11.77 5.80 -2.02
C LEU A 45 12.74 4.78 -2.60
N ALA A 46 12.25 3.84 -3.40
CA ALA A 46 13.08 2.86 -4.12
C ALA A 46 14.04 3.52 -5.14
N ALA A 47 13.64 4.66 -5.73
CA ALA A 47 14.45 5.45 -6.65
C ALA A 47 15.31 6.52 -5.92
N HIS A 48 14.88 6.95 -4.74
CA HIS A 48 15.56 7.95 -3.93
C HIS A 48 16.80 7.37 -3.25
N ASP A 49 16.66 6.20 -2.60
CA ASP A 49 17.75 5.56 -1.86
C ASP A 49 18.30 4.33 -2.60
N THR A 50 19.56 4.45 -3.00
CA THR A 50 20.33 3.43 -3.73
C THR A 50 21.35 2.71 -2.86
N GLY A 51 21.25 2.88 -1.53
CA GLY A 51 22.08 2.17 -0.57
C GLY A 51 21.87 0.65 -0.58
N PRO A 52 22.67 -0.09 0.23
CA PRO A 52 22.59 -1.55 0.29
C PRO A 52 21.22 -2.01 0.82
N ARG A 53 20.73 -3.11 0.24
CA ARG A 53 19.47 -3.76 0.61
C ARG A 53 19.77 -5.18 1.08
N PRO A 54 19.21 -5.63 2.22
CA PRO A 54 19.26 -7.04 2.58
C PRO A 54 18.63 -7.91 1.47
N PRO A 55 18.97 -9.21 1.40
CA PRO A 55 18.41 -10.12 0.41
C PRO A 55 16.87 -10.10 0.41
N GLY A 56 16.27 -9.95 -0.77
CA GLY A 56 14.82 -9.93 -0.95
C GLY A 56 14.12 -8.60 -0.61
N TRP A 57 14.85 -7.59 -0.13
CA TRP A 57 14.26 -6.29 0.22
C TRP A 57 14.13 -5.36 -1.00
N LEU A 58 12.97 -4.71 -1.13
CA LEU A 58 12.73 -3.69 -2.15
C LEU A 58 13.34 -2.34 -1.80
N LEU A 59 13.32 -1.97 -0.51
CA LEU A 59 13.82 -0.72 0.02
C LEU A 59 15.05 -0.94 0.90
N THR A 60 15.88 0.10 1.06
CA THR A 60 16.94 0.08 2.08
C THR A 60 16.31 0.15 3.48
N PRO A 61 17.01 -0.29 4.53
CA PRO A 61 16.53 -0.13 5.91
C PRO A 61 16.15 1.32 6.25
N ARG A 62 16.95 2.29 5.80
CA ARG A 62 16.69 3.72 6.00
C ARG A 62 15.42 4.16 5.28
N ALA A 63 15.22 3.73 4.03
CA ALA A 63 14.02 4.04 3.26
C ALA A 63 12.76 3.43 3.87
N VAL A 64 12.81 2.21 4.43
CA VAL A 64 11.69 1.61 5.18
C VAL A 64 11.33 2.45 6.40
N VAL A 65 12.32 2.90 7.18
CA VAL A 65 12.05 3.78 8.33
C VAL A 65 11.42 5.10 7.87
N THR A 66 11.93 5.72 6.81
CA THR A 66 11.37 6.95 6.24
C THR A 66 9.94 6.74 5.74
N PHE A 67 9.64 5.60 5.10
CA PHE A 67 8.29 5.26 4.66
C PHE A 67 7.27 5.26 5.82
N VAL A 68 7.65 4.66 6.95
CA VAL A 68 6.77 4.51 8.12
C VAL A 68 6.67 5.81 8.92
N MET A 69 7.82 6.43 9.23
CA MET A 69 7.92 7.59 10.12
C MET A 69 7.75 8.93 9.39
N GLY A 70 7.68 8.91 8.06
CA GLY A 70 7.69 10.12 7.24
C GLY A 70 9.05 10.79 7.17
N SER A 71 9.13 11.81 6.30
CA SER A 71 10.30 12.66 6.11
C SER A 71 10.29 13.92 6.97
N ALA A 72 9.47 13.96 8.04
CA ALA A 72 9.35 15.11 8.95
C ALA A 72 9.05 16.46 8.26
N GLY A 73 8.34 16.42 7.12
CA GLY A 73 8.02 17.60 6.32
C GLY A 73 9.08 17.97 5.29
N ASP A 74 10.25 17.32 5.31
CA ASP A 74 11.30 17.56 4.32
C ASP A 74 10.92 16.93 2.99
N ALA A 75 10.96 17.74 1.94
CA ALA A 75 10.70 17.29 0.59
C ALA A 75 11.97 16.70 -0.02
N LEU A 76 12.05 15.36 0.02
CA LEU A 76 13.14 14.56 -0.51
C LEU A 76 13.21 14.70 -2.02
N SER A 77 14.42 14.66 -2.60
CA SER A 77 14.63 14.79 -4.05
C SER A 77 15.33 13.55 -4.60
N LEU A 78 14.93 13.11 -5.78
CA LEU A 78 15.60 12.00 -6.46
C LEU A 78 17.02 12.39 -6.90
N PRO A 79 18.00 11.47 -6.85
CA PRO A 79 19.34 11.74 -7.33
C PRO A 79 19.35 12.03 -8.84
N LYS A 80 20.35 12.82 -9.27
CA LYS A 80 20.55 13.13 -10.69
C LYS A 80 20.78 11.82 -11.45
N GLY A 81 19.97 11.57 -12.48
CA GLY A 81 20.02 10.33 -13.27
C GLY A 81 19.08 9.22 -12.81
N ALA A 82 18.39 9.37 -11.66
CA ALA A 82 17.34 8.44 -11.27
C ALA A 82 16.25 8.36 -12.34
N ARG A 83 15.78 7.15 -12.63
CA ARG A 83 14.68 6.85 -13.54
C ARG A 83 13.55 6.23 -12.73
N PRO A 84 12.69 7.04 -12.09
CA PRO A 84 11.57 6.50 -11.34
C PRO A 84 10.49 5.97 -12.30
N ALA A 85 9.56 5.18 -11.77
CA ALA A 85 8.40 4.73 -12.53
C ALA A 85 7.54 5.91 -13.03
N ALA A 86 6.73 5.68 -14.07
CA ALA A 86 5.83 6.69 -14.61
C ALA A 86 4.89 7.23 -13.53
N GLY A 87 4.69 8.56 -13.50
CA GLY A 87 3.83 9.23 -12.51
C GLY A 87 4.50 9.53 -11.16
N VAL A 88 5.70 9.03 -10.90
CA VAL A 88 6.43 9.34 -9.67
C VAL A 88 7.11 10.72 -9.77
N PRO A 89 6.85 11.65 -8.85
CA PRO A 89 7.45 12.99 -8.89
C PRO A 89 8.95 12.96 -8.57
N ARG A 90 9.69 13.99 -9.00
CA ARG A 90 11.14 14.15 -8.72
C ARG A 90 11.42 14.59 -7.29
N ARG A 91 10.44 15.18 -6.62
CA ARG A 91 10.51 15.66 -5.25
C ARG A 91 9.20 15.30 -4.53
N LEU A 92 9.30 14.75 -3.33
CA LEU A 92 8.15 14.25 -2.59
C LEU A 92 8.38 14.39 -1.08
N VAL A 93 7.36 14.82 -0.34
CA VAL A 93 7.31 14.71 1.12
C VAL A 93 6.68 13.36 1.44
N ILE A 94 7.32 12.58 2.30
CA ILE A 94 6.81 11.28 2.73
C ILE A 94 5.99 11.51 3.99
N GLU A 95 4.71 11.18 3.93
CA GLU A 95 3.78 11.37 5.05
C GLU A 95 4.09 10.38 6.17
N GLN A 96 3.96 10.84 7.42
CA GLN A 96 4.05 9.98 8.59
C GLN A 96 2.82 9.08 8.68
N LYS A 97 3.04 7.76 8.68
CA LYS A 97 1.97 6.75 8.71
C LYS A 97 1.80 6.15 10.10
N PHE A 98 2.87 6.12 10.88
CA PHE A 98 2.89 5.59 12.24
C PHE A 98 3.26 6.67 13.26
N VAL A 99 2.43 6.82 14.28
CA VAL A 99 2.66 7.72 15.41
C VAL A 99 3.30 6.90 16.54
N GLY A 100 4.59 7.11 16.77
CA GLY A 100 5.34 6.44 17.81
C GLY A 100 6.81 6.85 17.83
N GLU A 101 7.60 6.19 18.67
CA GLU A 101 9.03 6.46 18.77
C GLU A 101 9.77 5.95 17.52
N ARG A 102 10.55 6.80 16.85
CA ARG A 102 11.36 6.40 15.68
C ARG A 102 12.28 5.22 16.00
N ALA A 103 12.87 5.19 17.20
CA ALA A 103 13.74 4.11 17.65
C ALA A 103 13.01 2.75 17.76
N LEU A 104 11.69 2.73 17.95
CA LEU A 104 10.91 1.49 17.88
C LEU A 104 10.94 0.93 16.45
N VAL A 105 10.66 1.78 15.45
CA VAL A 105 10.61 1.38 14.04
C VAL A 105 12.00 0.98 13.56
N GLU A 106 13.04 1.73 13.92
CA GLU A 106 14.43 1.37 13.60
C GLU A 106 14.81 0.01 14.16
N ARG A 107 14.44 -0.30 15.41
CA ARG A 107 14.67 -1.62 16.01
C ARG A 107 13.92 -2.73 15.27
N CYS A 108 12.68 -2.50 14.85
CA CYS A 108 11.92 -3.46 14.04
C CYS A 108 12.64 -3.74 12.71
N VAL A 109 13.04 -2.68 12.01
CA VAL A 109 13.73 -2.77 10.71
C VAL A 109 15.09 -3.47 10.83
N VAL A 110 15.90 -3.12 11.83
CA VAL A 110 17.21 -3.77 12.06
C VAL A 110 17.04 -5.25 12.39
N THR A 111 16.01 -5.60 13.16
CA THR A 111 15.70 -7.00 13.49
C THR A 111 15.38 -7.81 12.23
N LEU A 112 14.50 -7.28 11.38
CA LEU A 112 14.12 -7.92 10.12
C LEU A 112 15.31 -7.98 9.13
N ALA A 113 16.12 -6.92 9.06
CA ALA A 113 17.29 -6.86 8.19
C ALA A 113 18.37 -7.87 8.60
N GLY A 114 18.40 -8.25 9.88
CA GLY A 114 19.24 -9.32 10.41
C GLY A 114 18.63 -10.71 10.28
N GLU A 115 17.59 -10.90 9.47
CA GLU A 115 16.89 -12.18 9.23
C GLU A 115 16.30 -12.81 10.51
N ARG A 116 15.94 -11.98 11.50
CA ARG A 116 15.32 -12.45 12.76
C ARG A 116 13.82 -12.22 12.72
N GLY A 117 13.08 -13.12 13.36
CA GLY A 117 11.64 -12.93 13.57
C GLY A 117 11.35 -11.71 14.44
N LEU A 118 10.20 -11.08 14.20
CA LEU A 118 9.70 -9.93 14.95
C LEU A 118 8.37 -10.29 15.61
N LEU A 119 8.24 -10.07 16.92
CA LEU A 119 6.99 -10.21 17.66
C LEU A 119 6.57 -8.84 18.21
N LEU A 120 5.43 -8.32 17.74
CA LEU A 120 4.86 -7.07 18.21
C LEU A 120 3.90 -7.36 19.37
N VAL A 121 4.24 -6.92 20.59
CA VAL A 121 3.40 -7.10 21.79
C VAL A 121 2.98 -5.75 22.35
N GLY A 122 1.72 -5.63 22.77
CA GLY A 122 1.17 -4.43 23.37
C GLY A 122 -0.34 -4.52 23.52
N GLU A 123 -0.95 -3.57 24.23
CA GLU A 123 -2.39 -3.50 24.47
C GLU A 123 -3.20 -3.49 23.14
N PRO A 124 -4.43 -4.02 23.11
CA PRO A 124 -5.30 -3.89 21.94
C PRO A 124 -5.45 -2.42 21.51
N GLY A 125 -5.42 -2.16 20.20
CA GLY A 125 -5.52 -0.80 19.66
C GLY A 125 -4.20 -0.04 19.47
N THR A 126 -3.04 -0.60 19.84
CA THR A 126 -1.72 0.05 19.68
C THR A 126 -1.13 -0.03 18.25
N ALA A 127 -1.98 -0.10 17.22
CA ALA A 127 -1.58 -0.12 15.80
C ALA A 127 -0.58 -1.24 15.38
N LYS A 128 -0.48 -2.34 16.12
CA LYS A 128 0.47 -3.46 15.83
C LYS A 128 0.28 -4.05 14.43
N SER A 129 -0.96 -4.39 14.07
CA SER A 129 -1.27 -4.95 12.75
C SER A 129 -0.96 -3.97 11.63
N MET A 130 -1.32 -2.69 11.81
CA MET A 130 -1.00 -1.63 10.85
C MET A 130 0.52 -1.47 10.66
N LEU A 131 1.31 -1.49 11.74
CA LEU A 131 2.77 -1.42 11.65
C LEU A 131 3.34 -2.65 10.92
N SER A 132 2.85 -3.85 11.22
CA SER A 132 3.23 -5.09 10.55
C SER A 132 2.96 -5.02 9.04
N GLU A 133 1.79 -4.51 8.65
CA GLU A 133 1.38 -4.33 7.25
C GLU A 133 2.28 -3.33 6.51
N LEU A 134 2.55 -2.17 7.12
CA LEU A 134 3.46 -1.16 6.55
C LEU A 134 4.87 -1.69 6.38
N LEU A 135 5.41 -2.40 7.37
CA LEU A 135 6.74 -3.00 7.29
C LEU A 135 6.80 -4.05 6.18
N SER A 136 5.80 -4.92 6.08
CA SER A 136 5.73 -5.96 5.05
C SER A 136 5.66 -5.37 3.65
N ALA A 137 4.81 -4.36 3.44
CA ALA A 137 4.69 -3.67 2.15
C ALA A 137 5.99 -2.95 1.76
N ALA A 138 6.66 -2.29 2.71
CA ALA A 138 7.91 -1.59 2.46
C ALA A 138 9.10 -2.52 2.18
N VAL A 139 9.16 -3.66 2.86
CA VAL A 139 10.24 -4.64 2.74
C VAL A 139 10.06 -5.52 1.51
N CYS A 140 8.89 -6.17 1.38
CA CYS A 140 8.64 -7.23 0.40
C CYS A 140 7.78 -6.78 -0.79
N GLY A 141 7.17 -5.58 -0.73
CA GLY A 141 6.20 -5.12 -1.74
C GLY A 141 4.81 -5.71 -1.59
N THR A 142 4.55 -6.47 -0.53
CA THR A 142 3.22 -7.00 -0.23
C THR A 142 2.95 -6.99 1.27
N SER A 143 1.72 -6.63 1.64
CA SER A 143 1.21 -6.71 3.02
C SER A 143 0.69 -8.10 3.39
N ALA A 144 0.78 -9.09 2.50
CA ALA A 144 0.34 -10.46 2.75
C ALA A 144 1.29 -11.28 3.65
N LEU A 145 2.48 -10.75 3.97
CA LEU A 145 3.51 -11.42 4.78
C LEU A 145 3.56 -10.91 6.23
N THR A 146 2.43 -10.43 6.73
CA THR A 146 2.32 -9.85 8.06
C THR A 146 2.43 -10.88 9.17
N VAL A 147 3.02 -10.43 10.29
CA VAL A 147 3.15 -11.14 11.57
C VAL A 147 2.26 -10.52 12.63
#